data_AF-A0AB73LMT1-F1
#
_entry.id   AF-A0AB73LMT1-F1
#
_cell.length_a   1.000
_cell.length_b   1.000
_cell.length_c   1.000
_cell.angle_alpha   90.00
_cell.angle_beta   90.00
_cell.angle_gamma   90.00
#
_symmetry.space_group_name_H-M   'P 1'
#
loop_
_entity.id
_entity.type
_entity.pdbx_description
1 polymer ?
#
loop_
_entity_poly.entity_id
_entity_poly.type
_entity_poly.pdbx_seq_one_letter_code
_entity_poly.pdbx_strand_id
1 'polypeptide(L)'
;QAARVTADETPVNETAPAAPEPQNPGIPPAPVVASPGGEQKTQPAEPVRLKARQRKVKSPFATQLHAGTLARLEWIKAHGYVITDTVDEAINRYLDDAGIPKPDRNDRMP
;
A
#
# COMPACT_ATOMS: atom_id res chain seq x y z
N GLN A 1 26.78 49.62 21.95
CA GLN A 1 25.88 48.61 22.54
C GLN A 1 25.63 47.59 21.44
N ALA A 2 26.22 46.40 21.43
CA ALA A 2 26.16 45.24 22.35
C ALA A 2 25.34 44.12 21.66
N ALA A 3 25.57 42.82 21.79
CA ALA A 3 26.75 41.95 21.75
C ALA A 3 26.21 40.50 21.84
N ARG A 4 26.62 39.61 20.91
CA ARG A 4 26.67 38.10 20.99
C ARG A 4 25.32 37.36 21.15
N VAL A 5 25.12 36.12 20.67
CA VAL A 5 25.69 34.79 21.03
C VAL A 5 25.14 33.80 19.97
N THR A 6 25.87 33.04 19.13
CA THR A 6 26.76 31.86 19.28
C THR A 6 26.09 30.54 19.70
N ALA A 7 26.43 29.47 18.95
CA ALA A 7 26.40 28.03 19.26
C ALA A 7 25.02 27.35 19.24
N ASP A 8 24.80 26.32 18.41
CA ASP A 8 25.34 24.95 18.39
C ASP A 8 24.35 24.03 19.09
N GLU A 9 23.84 23.02 18.37
CA GLU A 9 23.75 21.66 18.91
C GLU A 9 23.34 20.71 17.78
N THR A 10 24.31 19.94 17.32
CA THR A 10 24.06 18.54 16.95
C THR A 10 24.60 17.72 18.11
N PRO A 11 23.89 16.68 18.57
CA PRO A 11 24.61 15.49 18.94
C PRO A 11 24.09 14.24 18.24
N VAL A 12 25.09 13.52 17.74
CA VAL A 12 25.17 12.10 17.44
C VAL A 12 24.61 11.27 18.60
N ASN A 13 23.83 10.22 18.32
CA ASN A 13 24.10 8.87 18.85
C ASN A 13 23.24 7.84 18.09
N GLU A 14 23.80 6.93 17.28
CA GLU A 14 24.69 5.80 17.63
C GLU A 14 23.87 4.49 17.72
N THR A 15 24.24 3.56 16.83
CA THR A 15 24.32 2.11 17.10
C THR A 15 23.01 1.31 17.18
N ALA A 16 22.73 0.61 16.08
CA ALA A 16 22.23 -0.76 16.18
C ALA A 16 23.23 -1.61 16.99
N PRO A 17 22.77 -2.55 17.83
CA PRO A 17 23.10 -3.93 17.48
C PRO A 17 22.09 -5.00 17.94
N ALA A 18 22.01 -6.04 17.09
CA ALA A 18 22.04 -7.46 17.44
C ALA A 18 20.93 -8.08 18.31
N ALA A 19 20.26 -9.06 17.69
CA ALA A 19 19.61 -10.18 18.33
C ALA A 19 20.56 -11.00 19.23
N PRO A 20 20.00 -11.75 20.18
CA PRO A 20 20.53 -13.08 20.46
C PRO A 20 19.45 -14.18 20.29
N GLU A 21 19.81 -15.15 19.47
CA GLU A 21 19.19 -16.46 19.27
C GLU A 21 19.36 -17.33 20.54
N PRO A 22 18.33 -18.06 21.03
CA PRO A 22 18.54 -19.11 22.02
C PRO A 22 18.63 -20.49 21.36
N GLN A 23 19.79 -21.11 21.54
CA GLN A 23 20.13 -22.43 21.05
C GLN A 23 19.36 -23.55 21.75
N ASN A 24 19.06 -24.58 20.96
CA ASN A 24 18.47 -25.87 21.30
C ASN A 24 19.45 -26.77 22.08
N PRO A 25 19.01 -27.49 23.13
CA PRO A 25 19.64 -28.76 23.46
C PRO A 25 18.62 -29.90 23.70
N GLY A 26 18.82 -31.01 22.99
CA GLY A 26 18.57 -32.36 23.53
C GLY A 26 17.49 -33.22 22.86
N ILE A 27 17.91 -34.16 22.00
CA ILE A 27 17.10 -35.30 21.54
C ILE A 27 17.35 -36.51 22.46
N PRO A 28 16.31 -37.33 22.77
CA PRO A 28 16.46 -38.79 22.81
C PRO A 28 15.37 -39.50 21.96
N PRO A 29 15.49 -40.83 21.71
CA PRO A 29 15.50 -41.38 20.35
C PRO A 29 14.15 -41.89 19.80
N ALA A 30 14.13 -42.13 18.48
CA ALA A 30 13.00 -42.57 17.68
C ALA A 30 12.53 -44.02 17.96
N PRO A 31 11.23 -44.34 17.78
CA PRO A 31 10.82 -45.69 17.45
C PRO A 31 10.92 -45.88 15.93
N VAL A 32 11.81 -46.77 15.52
CA VAL A 32 11.81 -47.35 14.18
C VAL A 32 10.60 -48.29 14.07
N VAL A 33 9.66 -47.97 13.18
CA VAL A 33 8.72 -48.96 12.65
C VAL A 33 8.91 -48.98 11.13
N ALA A 34 9.48 -50.08 10.65
CA ALA A 34 9.58 -50.40 9.25
C ALA A 34 8.20 -50.78 8.70
N SER A 35 7.75 -50.00 7.70
CA SER A 35 7.04 -50.31 6.44
C SER A 35 6.21 -51.61 6.33
N PRO A 36 5.01 -51.61 5.70
CA PRO A 36 4.99 -51.45 4.23
C PRO A 36 3.79 -50.69 3.63
N GLY A 37 4.01 -50.14 2.44
CA GLY A 37 3.06 -50.18 1.32
C GLY A 37 1.65 -49.62 1.55
N GLY A 38 1.49 -48.34 1.23
CA GLY A 38 0.18 -47.74 1.02
C GLY A 38 0.35 -46.53 0.13
N GLU A 39 0.23 -46.72 -1.17
CA GLU A 39 0.19 -45.66 -2.17
C GLU A 39 -1.08 -44.82 -1.95
N GLN A 40 -1.09 -43.94 -0.95
CA GLN A 40 -2.08 -42.87 -0.92
C GLN A 40 -1.69 -41.88 -1.99
N LYS A 41 -2.29 -42.10 -3.16
CA LYS A 41 -2.37 -41.15 -4.26
C LYS A 41 -2.94 -39.85 -3.71
N THR A 42 -2.07 -38.95 -3.27
CA THR A 42 -2.40 -37.55 -2.95
C THR A 42 -2.94 -36.94 -4.24
N GLN A 43 -4.27 -36.99 -4.38
CA GLN A 43 -4.97 -36.32 -5.43
C GLN A 43 -4.73 -34.83 -5.19
N PRO A 44 -4.11 -34.08 -6.12
CA PRO A 44 -3.95 -32.65 -5.95
C PRO A 44 -5.34 -32.06 -5.80
N ALA A 45 -5.63 -31.44 -4.65
CA ALA A 45 -6.83 -30.65 -4.51
C ALA A 45 -6.81 -29.61 -5.65
N GLU A 46 -7.78 -29.70 -6.55
CA GLU A 46 -7.88 -28.74 -7.66
C GLU A 46 -7.89 -27.33 -7.07
N PRO A 47 -7.03 -26.42 -7.56
CA PRO A 47 -7.02 -25.06 -7.07
C PRO A 47 -8.41 -24.47 -7.30
N VAL A 48 -9.08 -24.08 -6.22
CA VAL A 48 -10.35 -23.34 -6.27
C VAL A 48 -10.10 -22.11 -7.13
N ARG A 49 -10.59 -22.15 -8.38
CA ARG A 49 -10.51 -21.02 -9.30
C ARG A 49 -11.49 -19.96 -8.81
N LEU A 50 -11.02 -19.14 -7.87
CA LEU A 50 -11.68 -17.90 -7.51
C LEU A 50 -11.82 -17.08 -8.79
N LYS A 51 -13.07 -16.72 -9.14
CA LYS A 51 -13.35 -15.88 -10.30
C LYS A 51 -12.48 -14.64 -10.17
N ALA A 52 -11.66 -14.36 -11.17
CA ALA A 52 -10.86 -13.14 -11.19
C ALA A 52 -11.79 -11.96 -10.97
N ARG A 53 -11.63 -11.26 -9.84
CA ARG A 53 -12.37 -10.03 -9.57
C ARG A 53 -12.00 -9.08 -10.69
N GLN A 54 -12.95 -8.83 -11.60
CA GLN A 54 -12.84 -7.80 -12.62
C GLN A 54 -12.57 -6.49 -11.88
N ARG A 55 -11.30 -6.08 -11.86
CA ARG A 55 -10.91 -4.78 -11.35
C ARG A 55 -11.52 -3.80 -12.32
N LYS A 56 -12.47 -3.00 -11.86
CA LYS A 56 -13.02 -1.90 -12.63
C LYS A 56 -11.85 -1.00 -13.00
N VAL A 57 -11.45 -1.06 -14.27
CA VAL A 57 -10.25 -0.39 -14.76
C VAL A 57 -10.54 1.10 -14.75
N LYS A 58 -9.77 1.86 -13.96
CA LYS A 58 -9.84 3.32 -13.99
C LYS A 58 -9.19 3.78 -15.30
N SER A 59 -9.92 4.53 -16.12
CA SER A 59 -9.36 5.14 -17.33
C SER A 59 -8.46 6.31 -16.94
N PRO A 60 -7.28 6.49 -17.59
CA PRO A 60 -6.42 7.63 -17.32
C PRO A 60 -7.09 8.94 -17.75
N PHE A 61 -6.94 9.99 -16.93
CA PHE A 61 -7.44 11.35 -17.21
C PHE A 61 -6.27 12.27 -17.56
N ALA A 62 -6.04 12.47 -18.87
CA ALA A 62 -4.94 13.29 -19.37
C ALA A 62 -5.39 14.73 -19.60
N THR A 63 -5.15 15.60 -18.63
CA THR A 63 -5.37 17.05 -18.76
C THR A 63 -4.10 17.84 -18.42
N GLN A 64 -3.96 19.02 -19.02
CA GLN A 64 -2.87 19.94 -18.73
C GLN A 64 -3.28 20.89 -17.61
N LEU A 65 -2.43 21.08 -16.61
CA LEU A 65 -2.68 21.94 -15.47
C LEU A 65 -1.71 23.13 -15.46
N HIS A 66 -2.18 24.27 -14.94
CA HIS A 66 -1.33 25.42 -14.69
C HIS A 66 -0.28 25.13 -13.61
N ALA A 67 0.88 25.79 -13.69
CA ALA A 67 1.96 25.64 -12.72
C ALA A 67 1.53 25.91 -11.28
N GLY A 68 0.67 26.92 -11.05
CA GLY A 68 0.14 27.21 -9.71
C GLY A 68 -0.72 26.07 -9.15
N THR A 69 -1.49 25.39 -10.00
CA THR A 69 -2.28 24.22 -9.59
C THR A 69 -1.37 23.04 -9.26
N LEU A 70 -0.35 22.79 -10.08
CA LEU A 70 0.64 21.74 -9.83
C LEU A 70 1.35 21.94 -8.48
N ALA A 71 1.78 23.17 -8.17
CA ALA A 71 2.40 23.49 -6.89
C ALA A 71 1.46 23.18 -5.70
N ARG A 72 0.15 23.42 -5.83
CA ARG A 72 -0.82 23.06 -4.79
C ARG A 72 -0.99 21.55 -4.66
N LEU A 73 -0.99 20.81 -5.77
CA LEU A 73 -1.05 19.35 -5.77
C LEU A 73 0.20 18.72 -5.13
N GLU A 74 1.37 19.30 -5.39
CA GLU A 74 2.63 18.89 -4.75
C GLU A 74 2.63 19.20 -3.25
N TRP A 75 2.12 20.37 -2.85
CA TRP A 75 1.98 20.72 -1.44
C TRP A 75 1.09 19.72 -0.71
N ILE A 76 -0.11 19.41 -1.19
CA ILE A 76 -0.99 18.43 -0.52
C ILE A 76 -0.37 17.03 -0.52
N LYS A 77 0.37 16.64 -1.56
CA LYS A 77 1.08 15.36 -1.59
C LYS A 77 2.11 15.27 -0.47
N ALA A 78 2.86 16.34 -0.21
CA ALA A 78 3.81 16.42 0.90
C ALA A 78 3.13 16.36 2.28
N HIS A 79 1.83 16.66 2.36
CA HIS A 79 1.03 16.64 3.59
C HIS A 79 0.21 15.34 3.75
N GLY A 80 0.53 14.30 2.97
CA GLY A 80 -0.07 12.97 3.11
C GLY A 80 -1.35 12.75 2.31
N TYR A 81 -1.76 13.70 1.46
CA TYR A 81 -2.90 13.51 0.57
C TYR A 81 -2.52 12.69 -0.68
N VAL A 82 -3.40 11.80 -1.10
CA VAL A 82 -3.27 11.05 -2.35
C VAL A 82 -3.85 11.89 -3.49
N ILE A 83 -3.00 12.32 -4.43
CA ILE A 83 -3.43 13.18 -5.55
C ILE A 83 -4.57 12.53 -6.33
N THR A 84 -4.47 11.23 -6.65
CA THR A 84 -5.50 10.52 -7.41
C THR A 84 -6.87 10.62 -6.75
N ASP A 85 -6.96 10.38 -5.44
CA ASP A 85 -8.23 10.41 -4.71
C ASP A 85 -8.73 11.85 -4.55
N THR A 86 -7.83 12.79 -4.29
CA THR A 86 -8.17 14.22 -4.14
C THR A 86 -8.73 14.79 -5.45
N VAL A 87 -8.10 14.45 -6.59
CA VAL A 87 -8.54 14.91 -7.91
C VAL A 87 -9.89 14.28 -8.28
N ASP A 88 -10.06 12.98 -8.03
CA ASP A 88 -11.33 12.28 -8.28
C ASP A 88 -12.47 12.87 -7.45
N GLU A 89 -12.25 13.09 -6.15
CA GLU A 89 -13.23 13.70 -5.25
C GLU A 89 -13.56 15.15 -5.66
N ALA A 90 -12.54 15.97 -5.94
CA ALA A 90 -12.73 17.36 -6.32
C ALA A 90 -13.52 17.50 -7.64
N ILE A 91 -13.23 16.63 -8.62
CA ILE A 91 -13.98 16.61 -9.89
C ILE A 91 -15.42 16.18 -9.64
N ASN A 92 -15.66 15.09 -8.91
CA ASN A 92 -17.01 14.61 -8.63
C ASN A 92 -17.83 15.65 -7.86
N ARG A 93 -17.23 16.33 -6.88
CA ARG A 93 -17.88 17.40 -6.13
C ARG A 93 -18.24 18.58 -7.02
N TYR A 94 -17.33 19.01 -7.90
CA TYR A 94 -17.61 20.07 -8.87
C TYR A 94 -18.78 19.70 -9.80
N LEU A 95 -18.83 18.44 -10.28
CA LEU A 95 -19.90 17.96 -11.14
C LEU A 95 -21.24 17.88 -10.40
N ASP A 96 -21.23 17.42 -9.15
CA ASP A 96 -22.40 17.38 -8.28
C ASP A 96 -22.95 18.79 -8.01
N ASP A 97 -22.07 19.74 -7.67
CA ASP A 97 -22.44 21.15 -7.43
C ASP A 97 -22.96 21.83 -8.72
N ALA A 98 -22.50 21.38 -9.89
CA ALA A 98 -22.98 21.83 -11.19
C ALA A 98 -24.30 21.14 -11.63
N GLY A 99 -24.83 20.19 -10.84
CA GLY A 99 -26.05 19.46 -11.15
C GLY A 99 -25.92 18.45 -12.28
N ILE A 100 -24.69 18.03 -12.62
CA ILE A 100 -24.45 17.01 -13.65
C ILE A 100 -24.95 15.66 -13.12
N PRO A 101 -25.79 14.94 -13.87
CA PRO A 101 -26.36 13.69 -13.40
C PRO A 101 -25.30 12.60 -13.22
N LYS A 102 -25.51 11.73 -12.23
CA LYS A 102 -24.60 10.62 -11.95
C LYS A 102 -24.76 9.50 -12.97
N PRO A 103 -23.66 8.81 -13.34
CA PRO A 103 -23.76 7.65 -14.21
C PRO A 103 -24.55 6.52 -13.55
N ASP A 104 -25.23 5.71 -14.38
CA ASP A 104 -25.89 4.47 -13.93
C ASP A 104 -24.86 3.45 -13.40
N ARG A 105 -25.35 2.36 -12.80
CA ARG A 105 -24.58 1.19 -12.38
C ARG A 105 -23.63 0.64 -13.46
N ASN A 106 -23.91 0.89 -14.73
CA ASN A 106 -23.07 0.50 -15.88
C ASN A 106 -22.10 1.60 -16.37
N ASP A 107 -21.87 2.67 -15.59
CA ASP A 107 -21.01 3.81 -15.93
C ASP A 107 -21.44 4.59 -17.18
N ARG A 108 -22.73 4.55 -17.52
CA ARG A 108 -23.31 5.30 -18.62
C ARG A 108 -24.02 6.53 -18.11
N MET A 109 -23.73 7.67 -18.73
CA MET A 109 -24.50 8.90 -18.55
C MET A 109 -25.93 8.71 -19.08
N PRO A 110 -26.94 9.37 -18.47
CA PRO A 110 -28.31 9.34 -18.96
C PRO A 110 -28.47 9.96 -20.36
#